data_AF-A0A662ZJV8-F1
#
_entry.id   AF-A0A662ZJV8-F1
#
_cell.length_a   1.000
_cell.length_b   1.000
_cell.length_c   1.000
_cell.angle_alpha   90.00
_cell.angle_beta   90.00
_cell.angle_gamma   90.00
#
_symmetry.space_group_name_H-M   'P 1'
#
loop_
_entity.id
_entity.type
_entity.pdbx_description
1 polymer ?
#
loop_
_entity_poly.entity_id
_entity_poly.type
_entity_poly.pdbx_seq_one_letter_code
_entity_poly.pdbx_strand_id
1 'polypeptide(L)' 'MTPKQFESEMNYLVARHMAECFLKQGFLTKTEFRKIDDFLIGAFTPLIGKLLTLSLDKSGDKSE' A
#
# COMPACT_ATOMS: atom_id res chain seq x y z
N MET A 1 6.23 15.32 12.32
CA MET A 1 6.79 14.13 11.64
C MET A 1 8.29 14.12 11.85
N THR A 2 8.87 13.02 12.32
CA THR A 2 10.32 12.89 12.50
C THR A 2 11.00 12.52 11.17
N PRO A 3 12.33 12.76 11.01
CA PRO A 3 13.05 12.36 9.80
C PRO A 3 12.90 10.87 9.47
N LYS A 4 12.96 10.00 10.47
CA LYS A 4 12.75 8.55 10.31
C LYS A 4 11.33 8.22 9.82
N GLN A 5 10.31 8.92 10.32
CA GLN A 5 8.94 8.74 9.84
C GLN A 5 8.76 9.24 8.40
N PHE A 6 9.42 10.35 8.03
CA PHE A 6 9.42 10.84 6.64
C PHE A 6 10.07 9.81 5.70
N GLU A 7 11.22 9.27 6.09
CA GLU A 7 11.92 8.24 5.31
C GLU A 7 11.08 6.97 5.15
N SER A 8 10.47 6.48 6.23
CA SER A 8 9.51 5.36 6.17
C SER A 8 8.36 5.62 5.18
N GLU A 9 7.78 6.81 5.20
CA GLU A 9 6.68 7.18 4.29
C GLU A 9 7.14 7.21 2.84
N MET A 10 8.30 7.82 2.57
CA MET A 10 8.87 7.87 1.22
C MET A 10 9.20 6.47 0.69
N ASN A 11 9.80 5.62 1.52
CA ASN A 11 10.14 4.25 1.14
C ASN A 11 8.88 3.42 0.84
N TYR A 12 7.82 3.58 1.65
CA TYR A 12 6.53 2.96 1.39
C TYR A 12 5.94 3.41 0.03
N LEU A 13 5.90 4.73 -0.23
CA LEU A 13 5.33 5.28 -1.45
C LEU A 13 6.10 4.81 -2.70
N VAL A 14 7.42 4.81 -2.66
CA VAL A 14 8.26 4.34 -3.76
C VAL A 14 8.04 2.85 -4.03
N ALA A 15 8.05 2.02 -2.98
CA ALA A 15 7.84 0.58 -3.12
C ALA A 15 6.43 0.23 -3.65
N ARG A 16 5.40 0.92 -3.14
CA ARG A 16 4.02 0.75 -3.60
C ARG A 16 3.85 1.18 -5.04
N HIS A 17 4.49 2.29 -5.44
CA HIS A 17 4.44 2.76 -6.82
C HIS A 17 5.07 1.74 -7.80
N MET A 18 6.21 1.13 -7.42
CA MET A 18 6.81 0.05 -8.22
C MET A 18 5.86 -1.15 -8.35
N ALA A 19 5.22 -1.57 -7.26
CA ALA A 19 4.22 -2.64 -7.30
C ALA A 19 3.01 -2.27 -8.20
N GLU A 20 2.59 -1.00 -8.19
CA GLU A 20 1.52 -0.50 -9.05
C GLU A 20 1.91 -0.54 -10.53
N CYS A 21 3.17 -0.21 -10.87
CA CYS A 21 3.69 -0.36 -12.23
C CYS A 21 3.63 -1.81 -12.69
N PHE A 22 4.02 -2.77 -11.84
CA PHE A 22 3.94 -4.19 -12.18
C PHE A 22 2.50 -4.68 -12.34
N LEU A 23 1.57 -4.21 -11.51
CA LEU A 23 0.13 -4.47 -11.69
C LEU A 23 -0.38 -3.93 -13.04
N LYS A 24 -0.03 -2.68 -13.39
CA LYS A 24 -0.46 -2.04 -14.66
C LYS A 24 0.11 -2.74 -15.89
N GLN A 25 1.31 -3.31 -15.78
CA GLN A 25 1.94 -4.08 -16.85
C GLN A 25 1.47 -5.55 -16.90
N GLY A 26 0.62 -5.98 -15.96
CA GLY A 26 0.07 -7.34 -15.92
C GLY A 26 1.02 -8.38 -15.33
N PHE A 27 2.12 -7.96 -14.69
CA PHE A 27 3.05 -8.86 -13.98
C PHE A 27 2.51 -9.32 -12.63
N LEU A 28 1.55 -8.58 -12.08
CA LEU A 28 0.87 -8.93 -10.83
C LEU A 28 -0.63 -8.97 -11.07
N THR A 29 -1.29 -9.90 -10.40
CA THR A 29 -2.73 -9.85 -10.18
C THR A 29 -3.07 -8.82 -9.10
N LYS A 30 -4.34 -8.39 -9.06
CA LYS A 30 -4.83 -7.50 -7.99
C LYS A 30 -4.63 -8.10 -6.59
N THR A 31 -4.76 -9.42 -6.45
CA THR A 31 -4.58 -10.13 -5.19
C THR A 31 -3.12 -10.13 -4.74
N GLU A 32 -2.17 -10.33 -5.66
CA GLU A 32 -0.73 -10.25 -5.37
C GLU A 32 -0.32 -8.82 -5.01
N PHE A 33 -0.84 -7.82 -5.73
CA PHE A 33 -0.62 -6.42 -5.39
C PHE A 33 -1.10 -6.10 -3.96
N ARG A 34 -2.29 -6.57 -3.55
CA ARG A 34 -2.80 -6.35 -2.18
C ARG A 34 -1.90 -6.98 -1.12
N LYS A 35 -1.43 -8.22 -1.34
CA LYS A 35 -0.48 -8.89 -0.43
C LYS A 35 0.84 -8.13 -0.31
N ILE A 36 1.32 -7.56 -1.41
CA ILE A 36 2.51 -6.71 -1.41
C ILE A 36 2.22 -5.43 -0.63
N ASP A 37 1.10 -4.75 -0.86
CA ASP A 37 0.72 -3.53 -0.13
C ASP A 37 0.65 -3.77 1.39
N ASP A 38 0.01 -4.87 1.82
CA ASP A 38 -0.07 -5.28 3.23
C ASP A 38 1.33 -5.52 3.83
N PHE A 39 2.22 -6.20 3.09
CA PHE A 39 3.60 -6.41 3.51
C PHE A 39 4.37 -5.09 3.64
N LEU A 40 4.23 -4.17 2.69
CA LEU A 40 4.89 -2.87 2.70
C LEU A 40 4.43 -2.00 3.87
N ILE A 41 3.15 -2.06 4.23
CA ILE A 41 2.61 -1.36 5.40
C ILE A 41 3.20 -1.92 6.69
N GLY A 42 3.33 -3.24 6.80
CA GLY A 42 4.01 -3.88 7.92
C GLY A 42 5.49 -3.46 8.01
N ALA A 43 6.20 -3.45 6.88
CA ALA A 43 7.64 -3.18 6.82
C ALA A 43 7.99 -1.72 7.13
N PHE A 44 7.25 -0.76 6.57
CA PHE A 44 7.57 0.66 6.67
C PHE A 44 6.78 1.39 7.75
N THR A 45 5.67 0.79 8.22
CA THR A 45 4.74 1.39 9.18
C THR A 45 4.37 2.84 8.81
N PRO A 46 3.98 3.10 7.55
CA PRO A 46 3.67 4.45 7.08
C PRO A 46 2.49 5.03 7.87
N LEU A 47 2.51 6.34 8.08
CA LEU A 47 1.41 7.03 8.76
C LEU A 47 0.20 7.12 7.82
N ILE A 48 0.42 7.34 6.52
CA ILE A 48 -0.66 7.47 5.52
C ILE A 48 -1.11 6.11 4.99
N GLY A 49 -0.21 5.12 4.87
CA GLY A 49 -0.59 3.77 4.45
C GLY A 49 -1.68 3.15 5.34
N LYS A 50 -1.65 3.42 6.65
CA LYS A 50 -2.74 3.03 7.59
C LYS A 50 -4.10 3.64 7.23
N LEU A 51 -4.13 4.88 6.75
CA LEU A 51 -5.37 5.57 6.35
C LEU A 51 -5.94 5.02 5.03
N LEU A 52 -5.06 4.62 4.12
CA LEU A 52 -5.43 4.04 2.82
C LEU A 52 -5.92 2.59 2.97
N THR A 53 -5.31 1.77 3.83
CA THR A 53 -5.86 0.43 4.16
C THR A 53 -7.23 0.50 4.79
N LEU A 54 -7.45 1.42 5.74
CA LEU A 54 -8.76 1.63 6.35
C LEU A 54 -9.83 2.07 5.35
N SER A 55 -9.44 2.79 4.28
CA SER A 55 -10.37 3.22 3.23
C SER A 55 -10.68 2.11 2.21
N LEU A 56 -9.74 1.19 1.97
CA LEU A 56 -9.92 0.04 1.08
C LEU A 56 -10.72 -1.09 1.73
N ASP A 57 -10.63 -1.30 3.04
CA ASP A 57 -11.49 -2.25 3.74
C ASP A 57 -12.95 -1.79 3.79
N LYS A 58 -13.19 -0.47 3.78
CA LYS A 58 -14.54 0.10 3.80
C LYS A 58 -15.27 0.06 2.44
N SER A 59 -14.55 -0.12 1.34
CA SER A 59 -15.16 -0.21 -0.01
C SER A 59 -15.58 -1.62 -0.40
N GLY A 60 -15.30 -2.63 0.44
CA GLY A 60 -15.79 -4.01 0.27
C GLY A 60 -17.20 -4.26 0.81
N ASP A 61 -17.81 -3.30 1.51
CA ASP A 61 -19.08 -3.46 2.22
C ASP A 61 -20.23 -2.67 1.58
N LYS A 62 -20.39 -2.85 0.26
CA LYS A 62 -21.59 -2.45 -0.50
C LYS A 62 -21.89 -3.52 -1.55
N SER A 63 -22.41 -4.64 -1.09
CA SER A 63 -23.10 -5.62 -1.92
C SER A 63 -24.22 -6.24 -1.08
N GLU A 64 -25.30 -5.48 -0.90
CA GLU A 64 -26.68 -5.95 -0.75
C GLU A 64 -27.60 -4.98 -1.50
#